data_AF-A0A9D3U5B0-F1
#
_entry.id   AF-A0A9D3U5B0-F1
#
_cell.length_a   1.000
_cell.length_b   1.000
_cell.length_c   1.000
_cell.angle_alpha   90.00
_cell.angle_beta   90.00
_cell.angle_gamma   90.00
#
_symmetry.space_group_name_H-M   'P 1'
#
loop_
_entity.id
_entity.type
_entity.pdbx_description
1 polymer ?
#
loop_
_entity_poly.entity_id
_entity_poly.type
_entity_poly.pdbx_seq_one_letter_code
_entity_poly.pdbx_strand_id
1 'polypeptide(L)'
;MAWAKQVAYTFDAGPNAVLIARDRKAAAQLIQRLLFYFPPKSDTDLDSYLLGDKTILKDVGLERLKDVEALSPPPENGSAQKYPGDVSYFICTRPRKGSILISNEKLALLDPETGLPSKKCHTFSLQLW
;
A
#
# COMPACT_ATOMS: atom_id res chain seq x y z
N MET A 1 12.97 -24.96 -17.81
CA MET A 1 12.73 -23.59 -17.33
C MET A 1 12.33 -23.66 -15.86
N ALA A 2 13.11 -23.09 -14.94
CA ALA A 2 12.74 -23.04 -13.53
C ALA A 2 11.71 -21.93 -13.32
N TRP A 3 10.55 -22.26 -12.73
CA TRP A 3 9.54 -21.29 -12.32
C TRP A 3 10.13 -20.39 -11.23
N ALA A 4 10.54 -19.20 -11.62
CA ALA A 4 11.19 -18.29 -10.69
C ALA A 4 10.11 -17.65 -9.79
N LYS A 5 10.18 -17.87 -8.47
CA LYS A 5 9.27 -17.26 -7.48
C LYS A 5 9.23 -15.73 -7.64
N GLN A 6 8.11 -15.18 -8.07
CA GLN A 6 7.96 -13.75 -8.37
C GLN A 6 7.57 -12.93 -7.13
N VAL A 7 6.85 -13.53 -6.19
CA VAL A 7 6.29 -12.87 -5.01
C VAL A 7 6.42 -13.79 -3.80
N ALA A 8 6.77 -13.22 -2.66
CA ALA A 8 6.69 -13.85 -1.34
C ALA A 8 5.69 -13.10 -0.47
N TYR A 9 5.13 -13.77 0.55
CA TYR A 9 4.24 -13.15 1.53
C TYR A 9 4.68 -13.49 2.95
N THR A 10 4.36 -12.62 3.89
CA THR A 10 4.51 -12.85 5.33
C THR A 10 3.37 -12.14 6.09
N PHE A 11 3.05 -12.66 7.27
CA PHE A 11 2.14 -12.05 8.22
C PHE A 11 2.91 -11.82 9.52
N ASP A 12 2.60 -10.75 10.24
CA ASP A 12 3.10 -10.49 11.59
C ASP A 12 1.99 -10.82 12.60
N ALA A 13 1.97 -10.19 13.78
CA ALA A 13 0.91 -10.31 14.78
C ALA A 13 -0.41 -9.63 14.37
N GLY A 14 -0.93 -9.95 13.18
CA GLY A 14 -2.20 -9.42 12.67
C GLY A 14 -2.53 -9.92 11.26
N PRO A 15 -3.75 -9.60 10.76
CA PRO A 15 -4.22 -10.10 9.47
C PRO A 15 -3.60 -9.38 8.25
N ASN A 16 -2.77 -8.36 8.47
CA ASN A 16 -2.15 -7.60 7.39
C ASN A 16 -1.08 -8.45 6.67
N ALA A 17 -1.30 -8.70 5.38
CA ALA A 17 -0.33 -9.39 4.53
C ALA A 17 0.74 -8.42 4.02
N VAL A 18 2.01 -8.78 4.19
CA VAL A 18 3.14 -8.10 3.55
C VAL A 18 3.59 -8.93 2.36
N LEU A 19 3.49 -8.35 1.15
CA LEU A 19 3.91 -9.00 -0.08
C LEU A 19 5.21 -8.37 -0.60
N ILE A 20 6.19 -9.21 -0.95
CA ILE A 20 7.49 -8.80 -1.48
C ILE A 20 7.59 -9.33 -2.91
N ALA A 21 7.49 -8.42 -3.88
CA ALA A 21 7.71 -8.74 -5.29
C ALA A 21 9.19 -8.59 -5.65
N ARG A 22 9.66 -9.49 -6.52
CA ARG A 22 11.08 -9.56 -6.95
C ARG A 22 11.58 -8.26 -7.59
N ASP A 23 10.76 -7.65 -8.43
CA ASP A 23 11.10 -6.45 -9.19
C ASP A 23 9.85 -5.61 -9.44
N ARG A 24 10.04 -4.42 -10.03
CA ARG A 24 8.96 -3.47 -10.33
C ARG A 24 7.92 -4.06 -11.28
N LYS A 25 8.32 -4.89 -12.25
CA LYS A 25 7.41 -5.51 -13.21
C LYS A 25 6.52 -6.54 -12.51
N ALA A 26 7.11 -7.41 -11.69
CA ALA A 26 6.37 -8.36 -10.87
C ALA A 26 5.42 -7.65 -9.90
N ALA A 27 5.86 -6.53 -9.30
CA ALA A 27 5.03 -5.72 -8.40
C ALA A 27 3.84 -5.08 -9.13
N ALA A 28 4.04 -4.55 -10.34
CA ALA A 28 2.99 -3.95 -11.16
C ALA A 28 1.94 -4.99 -11.59
N GLN A 29 2.40 -6.17 -12.00
CA GLN A 29 1.54 -7.31 -12.30
C GLN A 29 0.80 -7.86 -11.07
N LEU A 30 1.44 -7.83 -9.91
CA LEU A 30 0.84 -8.23 -8.64
C LEU A 30 -0.28 -7.27 -8.22
N ILE A 31 -0.03 -5.95 -8.24
CA ILE A 31 -1.05 -4.98 -7.84
C ILE A 31 -2.27 -5.02 -8.78
N GLN A 32 -2.06 -5.23 -10.09
CA GLN A 32 -3.15 -5.43 -11.03
C GLN A 32 -4.03 -6.64 -10.66
N ARG A 33 -3.42 -7.78 -10.30
CA ARG A 33 -4.14 -8.99 -9.86
C ARG A 33 -4.88 -8.74 -8.54
N LEU A 34 -4.22 -8.09 -7.58
CA LEU A 34 -4.81 -7.79 -6.28
C LEU A 34 -6.00 -6.85 -6.42
N LEU A 35 -5.92 -5.83 -7.27
CA LEU A 35 -7.02 -4.92 -7.55
C LEU A 35 -8.19 -5.60 -8.28
N PHE A 36 -7.93 -6.63 -9.10
CA PHE A 36 -9.00 -7.45 -9.67
C PHE A 36 -9.76 -8.23 -8.59
N TYR A 37 -9.03 -8.93 -7.71
CA TYR A 37 -9.65 -9.78 -6.68
C TYR A 37 -10.23 -8.98 -5.50
N PHE A 38 -9.56 -7.91 -5.10
CA PHE A 38 -9.93 -7.05 -3.97
C PHE A 38 -10.13 -5.62 -4.46
N PRO A 39 -11.16 -5.37 -5.28
CA PRO A 39 -11.46 -4.01 -5.70
C PRO A 39 -11.90 -3.17 -4.47
N PRO A 40 -11.69 -1.85 -4.51
CA PRO A 40 -12.21 -0.97 -3.48
C PRO A 40 -13.75 -0.98 -3.47
N LYS A 41 -14.35 -0.50 -2.37
CA LYS A 41 -15.80 -0.24 -2.33
C LYS A 41 -16.15 0.91 -3.29
N SER A 42 -17.41 0.94 -3.77
CA SER A 42 -17.90 1.90 -4.77
C SER A 42 -17.60 3.37 -4.45
N ASP A 43 -17.52 3.71 -3.16
CA ASP A 43 -17.36 5.09 -2.69
C ASP A 43 -15.90 5.45 -2.36
N THR A 44 -14.97 4.51 -2.57
CA THR A 44 -13.55 4.68 -2.22
C THR A 44 -12.74 5.08 -3.45
N ASP A 45 -12.08 6.23 -3.35
CA ASP A 45 -11.19 6.71 -4.40
C ASP A 45 -9.87 5.91 -4.46
N LEU A 46 -9.36 5.68 -5.68
CA LEU A 46 -8.15 4.89 -5.91
C LEU A 46 -6.91 5.51 -5.25
N ASP A 47 -6.84 6.83 -5.12
CA ASP A 47 -5.73 7.52 -4.45
C ASP A 47 -5.70 7.28 -2.93
N SER A 48 -6.86 7.01 -2.33
CA SER A 48 -6.98 6.63 -0.92
C SER A 48 -6.77 5.14 -0.71
N TYR A 49 -7.09 4.34 -1.75
CA TYR A 49 -6.96 2.89 -1.72
C TYR A 49 -5.52 2.41 -1.95
N LEU A 50 -4.70 3.16 -2.69
CA LEU A 50 -3.28 2.85 -2.88
C LEU A 50 -2.39 3.98 -2.33
N LEU A 51 -1.74 3.72 -1.20
CA LEU A 51 -0.80 4.64 -0.57
C LEU A 51 0.65 4.37 -1.00
N GLY A 52 1.50 5.39 -0.90
CA GLY A 52 2.93 5.28 -1.24
C GLY A 52 3.22 5.50 -2.74
N ASP A 53 3.95 4.58 -3.37
CA ASP A 53 4.30 4.71 -4.79
C ASP A 53 3.14 4.32 -5.72
N LYS A 54 2.34 5.31 -6.09
CA LYS A 54 1.21 5.19 -7.02
C LYS A 54 1.63 5.05 -8.48
N THR A 55 2.88 5.40 -8.82
CA THR A 55 3.35 5.36 -10.22
C THR A 55 3.35 3.94 -10.79
N ILE A 56 3.34 2.93 -9.91
CA ILE A 56 3.28 1.52 -10.28
C ILE A 56 1.98 1.14 -11.04
N LEU A 57 0.90 1.89 -10.84
CA LEU A 57 -0.36 1.67 -11.58
C LEU A 57 -0.24 2.01 -13.06
N LYS A 58 0.57 3.04 -13.39
CA LYS A 58 0.82 3.45 -14.78
C LYS A 58 1.53 2.37 -15.57
N ASP A 59 2.38 1.57 -14.91
CA ASP A 59 3.10 0.46 -15.54
C ASP A 59 2.15 -0.65 -16.06
N VAL A 60 0.91 -0.70 -15.56
CA VAL A 60 -0.15 -1.62 -16.01
C VAL A 60 -1.33 -0.90 -16.66
N GLY A 61 -1.19 0.40 -16.97
CA GLY A 61 -2.24 1.20 -17.62
C GLY A 61 -3.46 1.47 -16.75
N LEU A 62 -3.32 1.43 -15.42
CA LEU A 62 -4.38 1.78 -14.49
C LEU A 62 -4.22 3.26 -14.07
N GLU A 63 -5.22 4.08 -14.36
CA GLU A 63 -5.22 5.50 -13.97
C GLU A 63 -6.43 5.84 -13.09
N ARG A 64 -7.56 5.19 -13.32
CA ARG A 64 -8.84 5.48 -12.67
C ARG A 64 -9.49 4.22 -12.16
N LEU A 65 -10.45 4.38 -11.24
CA LEU A 65 -11.25 3.28 -10.70
C LEU A 65 -11.95 2.45 -11.80
N LYS A 66 -12.44 3.10 -12.85
CA LYS A 66 -13.06 2.43 -14.01
C LYS A 66 -12.14 1.42 -14.69
N ASP A 67 -10.83 1.69 -14.68
CA ASP A 67 -9.85 0.80 -15.30
C ASP A 67 -9.69 -0.48 -14.46
N VAL A 68 -9.86 -0.38 -13.13
CA VAL A 68 -9.88 -1.52 -12.20
C VAL A 68 -11.14 -2.37 -12.39
N GLU A 69 -12.29 -1.73 -12.55
CA GLU A 69 -13.57 -2.42 -12.81
C GLU A 69 -13.53 -3.22 -14.12
N ALA A 70 -12.87 -2.64 -15.14
CA ALA A 70 -12.70 -3.23 -16.47
C ALA A 70 -11.58 -4.28 -16.56
N LEU A 71 -10.86 -4.56 -15.47
CA LEU A 71 -9.80 -5.56 -15.47
C LEU A 71 -10.36 -6.95 -15.83
N SER A 72 -9.70 -7.60 -16.78
CA SER A 72 -9.97 -8.99 -17.13
C SER A 72 -9.47 -9.94 -16.04
N PRO A 73 -10.12 -11.11 -15.86
CA PRO A 73 -9.66 -12.12 -14.92
C PRO A 73 -8.21 -12.56 -15.17
N PRO A 74 -7.37 -12.68 -14.13
CA PRO A 74 -6.02 -13.22 -14.28
C PRO A 74 -6.05 -14.65 -14.83
N PRO A 75 -5.08 -15.03 -15.69
CA PRO A 75 -5.09 -16.32 -16.39
C PRO A 75 -4.83 -17.54 -15.48
N GLU A 76 -4.38 -17.30 -14.25
CA GLU A 76 -3.88 -18.34 -13.33
C GLU A 76 -5.01 -19.04 -12.54
N ASN A 77 -6.23 -18.48 -12.53
CA ASN A 77 -7.38 -19.03 -11.81
C ASN A 77 -8.65 -18.91 -12.66
N GLY A 78 -9.41 -20.00 -12.80
CA GLY A 78 -10.70 -20.01 -13.50
C GLY A 78 -11.85 -19.32 -12.75
N SER A 79 -11.64 -18.86 -11.52
CA SER A 79 -12.67 -18.16 -10.74
C SER A 79 -12.55 -16.65 -10.92
N ALA A 80 -13.64 -16.03 -11.35
CA ALA A 80 -13.79 -14.57 -11.46
C ALA A 80 -14.38 -13.95 -10.19
N GLN A 81 -14.33 -14.65 -9.06
CA GLN A 81 -14.88 -14.16 -7.80
C GLN A 81 -14.04 -13.00 -7.27
N LYS A 82 -14.70 -11.88 -7.00
CA LYS A 82 -14.13 -10.67 -6.41
C LYS A 82 -14.62 -10.52 -4.97
N TYR A 83 -13.85 -9.81 -4.16
CA TYR A 83 -14.07 -9.56 -2.73
C TYR A 83 -13.98 -8.06 -2.45
N PRO A 84 -14.98 -7.26 -2.87
CA PRO A 84 -14.91 -5.81 -2.77
C PRO A 84 -14.86 -5.34 -1.32
N GLY A 85 -13.84 -4.58 -0.96
CA GLY A 85 -13.69 -3.99 0.38
C GLY A 85 -13.21 -4.92 1.48
N ASP A 86 -12.84 -6.17 1.18
CA ASP A 86 -12.20 -7.09 2.13
C ASP A 86 -10.77 -6.64 2.47
N VAL A 87 -10.13 -5.90 1.55
CA VAL A 87 -8.90 -5.16 1.81
C VAL A 87 -9.25 -3.70 1.99
N SER A 88 -8.74 -3.06 3.05
CA SER A 88 -9.04 -1.64 3.34
C SER A 88 -8.25 -0.69 2.43
N TYR A 89 -6.97 -0.96 2.22
CA TYR A 89 -6.08 -0.22 1.32
C TYR A 89 -4.77 -1.01 1.14
N PHE A 90 -3.99 -0.63 0.13
CA PHE A 90 -2.65 -1.13 -0.13
C PHE A 90 -1.61 -0.05 0.19
N ILE A 91 -0.45 -0.46 0.71
CA ILE A 91 0.73 0.40 0.81
C ILE A 91 1.82 -0.13 -0.12
N CYS A 92 2.16 0.62 -1.16
CA CYS A 92 3.29 0.30 -2.03
C CYS A 92 4.53 1.08 -1.59
N THR A 93 5.53 0.35 -1.09
CA THR A 93 6.81 0.93 -0.67
C THR A 93 8.00 0.14 -1.23
N ARG A 94 9.21 0.68 -1.04
CA ARG A 94 10.47 0.06 -1.42
C ARG A 94 11.40 0.02 -0.22
N PRO A 95 12.38 -0.90 -0.19
CA PRO A 95 13.50 -0.81 0.74
C PRO A 95 14.13 0.60 0.68
N ARG A 96 14.25 1.23 1.84
CA ARG A 96 14.82 2.57 2.00
C ARG A 96 15.98 2.53 2.99
N LYS A 97 16.71 3.64 3.06
CA LYS A 97 17.73 3.88 4.09
C LYS A 97 17.08 3.84 5.48
N GLY A 98 17.87 3.49 6.49
CA GLY A 98 17.45 3.47 7.88
C GLY A 98 17.17 4.88 8.45
N SER A 99 17.10 4.96 9.77
CA SER A 99 16.87 6.22 10.49
C SER A 99 17.87 7.31 10.11
N ILE A 100 17.39 8.54 9.99
CA ILE A 100 18.22 9.73 9.73
C ILE A 100 17.94 10.80 10.80
N LEU A 101 18.98 11.55 11.17
CA LEU A 101 18.82 12.73 12.01
C LEU A 101 18.24 13.87 11.16
N ILE A 102 17.14 14.46 11.62
CA ILE A 102 16.56 15.66 11.02
C ILE A 102 17.09 16.87 11.80
N SER A 103 18.11 17.55 11.27
CA SER A 103 18.73 18.71 11.94
C SER A 103 17.91 19.99 11.85
N ASN A 104 16.81 19.99 11.09
CA ASN A 104 15.95 21.15 10.96
C ASN A 104 15.01 21.26 12.17
N GLU A 105 15.34 22.16 13.09
CA GLU A 105 14.56 22.42 14.32
C GLU A 105 13.10 22.79 14.06
N LYS A 106 12.77 23.34 12.88
CA LYS A 106 11.37 23.64 12.52
C LYS A 106 10.50 22.39 12.36
N LEU A 107 11.12 21.22 12.21
CA LEU A 107 10.47 19.91 12.15
C LEU A 107 10.48 19.18 13.50
N ALA A 108 11.06 19.78 14.54
CA ALA A 108 10.98 19.23 15.88
C ALA A 108 9.51 19.16 16.35
N LEU A 109 9.15 18.05 16.98
CA LEU A 109 7.80 17.84 17.50
C LEU A 109 7.61 18.46 18.90
N LEU A 110 8.70 18.83 19.56
CA LEU A 110 8.70 19.49 20.85
C LEU A 110 9.15 20.93 20.70
N ASP A 111 8.52 21.82 21.46
CA ASP A 111 8.96 23.19 21.63
C ASP A 111 10.25 23.22 22.47
N PRO A 112 11.31 23.92 22.01
CA PRO A 112 12.63 23.87 22.64
C PRO A 112 12.70 24.61 23.99
N GLU A 113 11.79 25.54 24.26
CA GLU A 113 11.78 26.30 25.52
C GLU A 113 10.97 25.60 26.60
N THR A 114 9.82 25.03 26.22
CA THR A 114 8.87 24.43 27.16
C THR A 114 9.00 22.91 27.28
N GLY A 115 9.62 22.24 26.30
CA GLY A 115 9.69 20.79 26.21
C GLY A 115 8.35 20.10 25.93
N LEU A 116 7.29 20.87 25.65
CA LEU A 116 5.95 20.36 25.39
C LEU A 116 5.75 20.13 23.88
N PRO A 117 4.78 19.27 23.48
CA PRO A 117 4.42 19.13 22.07
C PRO A 117 4.15 20.49 21.42
N SER A 118 4.75 20.71 20.26
CA SER A 118 4.57 21.98 19.54
C SER A 118 3.10 22.19 19.20
N LYS A 119 2.66 23.44 19.03
CA LYS A 119 1.28 23.78 18.63
C LYS A 119 0.86 23.18 17.28
N LYS A 120 1.80 22.64 16.51
CA LYS A 120 1.55 21.95 15.23
C LYS A 120 1.34 20.44 15.40
N CYS A 121 1.63 19.90 16.58
CA CYS A 121 1.52 18.49 16.87
C CYS A 121 0.11 18.14 17.36
N HIS A 122 -0.43 17.07 16.81
CA HIS A 122 -1.65 16.44 17.33
C HIS A 122 -1.22 15.23 18.15
N THR A 123 -1.70 15.14 19.38
CA THR A 123 -1.46 13.98 20.25
C THR A 123 -2.61 13.00 20.12
N PHE A 124 -2.28 11.73 19.88
CA PHE A 124 -3.25 10.64 19.84
C PHE A 124 -2.88 9.63 20.92
N SER A 125 -3.86 9.22 21.72
CA SER A 125 -3.73 8.07 22.61
C SER A 125 -4.41 6.88 21.95
N LEU A 126 -3.66 5.81 21.72
CA LEU A 126 -4.20 4.56 21.19
C LEU A 126 -4.37 3.59 22.37
N GLN A 127 -5.62 3.32 22.74
CA GLN A 127 -5.94 2.14 23.55
C GLN A 127 -6.03 0.95 22.61
N LEU A 128 -4.98 0.12 22.65
CA LEU A 128 -4.98 -1.18 22.00
C LEU A 128 -5.80 -2.13 22.90
N TRP A 129 -6.89 -2.68 22.35
CA TRP A 129 -7.66 -3.74 22.98
C TRP A 129 -7.00 -5.10 22.76
#